data_AF-A0A2G3E9E6-F1
#
_entry.id   AF-A0A2G3E9E6-F1
#
_cell.length_a   1.000
_cell.length_b   1.000
_cell.length_c   1.000
_cell.angle_alpha   90.00
_cell.angle_beta   90.00
_cell.angle_gamma   90.00
#
_symmetry.space_group_name_H-M   'P 1'
#
loop_
_entity.id
_entity.type
_entity.pdbx_description
1 polymer ?
#
loop_
_entity_poly.entity_id
_entity_poly.type
_entity_poly.pdbx_seq_one_letter_code
_entity_poly.pdbx_strand_id
1 'polypeptide(L)'
;MYINTKKHYLSKSIYISAGIGLLAQIVNAVSRIFFDAKVAEPDMLNQVIFIVSMVLQVVVILVIIFVFSYYIRQMRHIVRLMKDDDSDEMAILQRKYIPDDISTLKAEAIYQLLEIWASIFVFVQIMSLVSNYEYRSLIRRLSQLIPLDTYENAVTFYDIYNSTHGFKYIGMFAALIIGIFVTAVFLKDRFLKIVTVSVTGVFMLAFTIFQMITFETNFKIISIVWTSIIYHGLETIGLILFAIYLSKNYKGL
;
A
#
# COMPACT_ATOMS: atom_id res chain seq x y z
N MET A 1 27.88 18.73 -3.92
CA MET A 1 27.53 18.21 -2.57
C MET A 1 27.17 16.74 -2.71
N TYR A 2 28.00 15.81 -2.21
CA TYR A 2 27.72 14.37 -2.24
C TYR A 2 26.26 14.07 -1.88
N ILE A 3 25.57 13.21 -2.64
CA ILE A 3 24.38 12.54 -2.08
C ILE A 3 24.91 11.80 -0.87
N ASN A 4 24.66 12.38 0.30
CA ASN A 4 25.21 11.89 1.55
C ASN A 4 24.71 10.46 1.72
N THR A 5 25.61 9.50 1.77
CA THR A 5 25.30 8.08 1.92
C THR A 5 24.52 7.76 3.21
N LYS A 6 24.42 8.73 4.13
CA LYS A 6 23.62 8.66 5.35
C LYS A 6 22.17 9.16 5.19
N LYS A 7 21.85 9.86 4.11
CA LYS A 7 20.51 10.43 3.87
C LYS A 7 19.76 9.54 2.87
N HIS A 8 18.54 9.18 3.24
CA HIS A 8 17.72 8.18 2.58
C HIS A 8 16.31 8.75 2.46
N TYR A 9 16.07 9.54 1.43
CA TYR A 9 14.88 10.38 1.32
C TYR A 9 13.65 9.57 0.93
N LEU A 10 13.76 8.87 -0.19
CA LEU A 10 12.71 8.01 -0.75
C LEU A 10 12.43 6.84 0.19
N SER A 11 13.46 6.07 0.55
CA SER A 11 13.25 4.88 1.37
C SER A 11 12.67 5.21 2.76
N LYS A 12 13.10 6.31 3.41
CA LYS A 12 12.49 6.76 4.68
C LYS A 12 11.05 7.22 4.50
N SER A 13 10.74 7.96 3.43
CA SER A 13 9.35 8.41 3.19
C SER A 13 8.40 7.22 3.04
N ILE A 14 8.78 6.22 2.23
CA ILE A 14 8.01 4.98 2.05
C ILE A 14 7.88 4.22 3.37
N TYR A 15 8.99 4.04 4.10
CA TYR A 15 9.00 3.32 5.38
C TYR A 15 8.06 3.97 6.41
N ILE A 16 8.15 5.30 6.58
CA ILE A 16 7.33 6.05 7.53
C ILE A 16 5.86 5.95 7.12
N SER A 17 5.53 6.15 5.84
CA SER A 17 4.16 6.06 5.33
C SER A 17 3.55 4.65 5.50
N ALA A 18 4.31 3.60 5.20
CA ALA A 18 3.87 2.22 5.43
C ALA A 18 3.65 1.94 6.94
N GLY A 19 4.55 2.43 7.79
CA GLY A 19 4.41 2.33 9.25
C GLY A 19 3.18 3.03 9.80
N ILE A 20 2.88 4.25 9.32
CA ILE A 20 1.65 4.98 9.70
C ILE A 20 0.41 4.20 9.26
N GLY A 21 0.41 3.66 8.04
CA GLY A 21 -0.69 2.82 7.55
C GLY A 21 -0.92 1.60 8.45
N LEU A 22 0.15 0.89 8.82
CA LEU A 22 0.07 -0.24 9.76
C LEU A 22 -0.49 0.17 11.12
N LEU A 23 0.01 1.27 11.70
CA LEU A 23 -0.51 1.79 12.97
C LEU A 23 -1.99 2.13 12.89
N ALA A 24 -2.44 2.75 11.81
CA ALA A 24 -3.85 3.05 11.60
C ALA A 24 -4.71 1.78 11.51
N GLN A 25 -4.22 0.71 10.87
CA GLN A 25 -4.91 -0.58 10.84
C GLN A 25 -4.99 -1.23 12.23
N ILE A 26 -3.93 -1.13 13.04
CA ILE A 26 -3.95 -1.60 14.43
C ILE A 26 -4.99 -0.82 15.25
N VAL A 27 -5.02 0.52 15.13
CA VAL A 27 -6.03 1.34 15.82
C VAL A 27 -7.45 0.98 15.35
N ASN A 28 -7.65 0.73 14.06
CA ASN A 28 -8.93 0.26 13.53
C ASN A 28 -9.32 -1.10 14.13
N ALA A 29 -8.41 -2.06 14.18
CA ALA A 29 -8.67 -3.37 14.78
C ALA A 29 -9.03 -3.25 16.27
N VAL A 30 -8.31 -2.43 17.02
CA VAL A 30 -8.60 -2.15 18.43
C VAL A 30 -9.97 -1.48 18.59
N SER A 31 -10.32 -0.53 17.71
CA SER A 31 -11.63 0.13 17.75
C SER A 31 -12.79 -0.86 17.59
N ARG A 32 -12.61 -1.91 16.77
CA ARG A 32 -13.62 -2.97 16.62
C ARG A 32 -13.83 -3.73 17.93
N ILE A 33 -12.76 -4.05 18.67
CA ILE A 33 -12.87 -4.74 19.96
C ILE A 33 -13.70 -3.92 20.97
N PHE A 34 -13.58 -2.58 20.96
CA PHE A 34 -14.29 -1.71 21.90
C PHE A 34 -15.72 -1.36 21.49
N PHE A 35 -16.01 -1.31 20.18
CA PHE A 35 -17.30 -0.85 19.65
C PHE A 35 -18.14 -1.95 18.99
N ASP A 36 -17.71 -3.22 19.06
CA ASP A 36 -18.51 -4.35 18.59
C ASP A 36 -19.71 -4.58 19.52
N ALA A 37 -20.89 -4.18 19.04
CA ALA A 37 -22.14 -4.19 19.81
C ALA A 37 -23.09 -5.31 19.39
N LYS A 38 -22.83 -6.02 18.27
CA LYS A 38 -23.74 -7.03 17.71
C LYS A 38 -22.99 -8.09 16.90
N VAL A 39 -22.83 -9.27 17.48
CA VAL A 39 -22.11 -10.42 16.89
C VAL A 39 -22.74 -10.92 15.57
N ALA A 40 -24.03 -10.65 15.34
CA ALA A 40 -24.78 -11.19 14.20
C ALA A 40 -24.82 -10.29 12.95
N GLU A 41 -24.35 -9.04 13.03
CA GLU A 41 -24.36 -8.10 11.90
C GLU A 41 -22.91 -7.86 11.40
N PRO A 42 -22.66 -7.69 10.10
CA PRO A 42 -21.34 -7.33 9.59
C PRO A 42 -20.83 -6.01 10.20
N ASP A 43 -19.58 -5.97 10.69
CA ASP A 43 -18.93 -4.78 11.31
C ASP A 43 -19.13 -3.49 10.52
N MET A 44 -19.13 -3.58 9.20
CA MET A 44 -19.26 -2.45 8.29
C MET A 44 -20.64 -1.77 8.31
N LEU A 45 -21.66 -2.43 8.86
CA LEU A 45 -22.96 -1.82 9.11
C LEU A 45 -22.94 -0.95 10.37
N ASN A 46 -22.03 -1.24 11.32
CA ASN A 46 -21.84 -0.43 12.52
C ASN A 46 -21.34 0.98 12.14
N GLN A 47 -22.21 1.97 12.32
CA GLN A 47 -21.96 3.36 11.97
C GLN A 47 -20.75 3.94 12.72
N VAL A 48 -20.53 3.55 13.98
CA VAL A 48 -19.44 4.06 14.80
C VAL A 48 -18.10 3.55 14.27
N ILE A 49 -17.97 2.23 14.07
CA ILE A 49 -16.76 1.61 13.51
C ILE A 49 -16.46 2.22 12.14
N PHE A 50 -17.47 2.39 11.29
CA PHE A 50 -17.29 2.98 9.97
C PHE A 50 -16.78 4.43 10.04
N ILE A 51 -17.39 5.30 10.87
CA ILE A 51 -16.93 6.68 11.03
C ILE A 51 -15.49 6.72 11.52
N VAL A 52 -15.14 5.91 12.54
CA VAL A 52 -13.78 5.83 13.06
C VAL A 52 -12.79 5.43 11.96
N SER A 53 -13.10 4.41 11.17
CA SER A 53 -12.27 3.99 10.03
C SER A 53 -12.09 5.11 9.00
N MET A 54 -13.15 5.85 8.66
CA MET A 54 -13.09 6.96 7.71
C MET A 54 -12.22 8.11 8.22
N VAL A 55 -12.39 8.50 9.50
CA VAL A 55 -11.59 9.56 10.13
C VAL A 55 -10.11 9.15 10.16
N LEU A 56 -9.79 7.94 10.59
CA LEU A 56 -8.42 7.43 10.60
C LEU A 56 -7.81 7.46 9.21
N GLN A 57 -8.56 7.07 8.18
CA GLN A 57 -8.08 7.06 6.80
C GLN A 57 -7.79 8.48 6.28
N VAL A 58 -8.64 9.47 6.57
CA VAL A 58 -8.38 10.87 6.24
C VAL A 58 -7.12 11.37 6.95
N VAL A 59 -6.95 11.04 8.23
CA VAL A 59 -5.73 11.40 8.98
C VAL A 59 -4.50 10.78 8.32
N VAL A 60 -4.53 9.50 7.94
CA VAL A 60 -3.42 8.83 7.25
C VAL A 60 -3.07 9.55 5.93
N ILE A 61 -4.07 9.91 5.12
CA ILE A 61 -3.86 10.68 3.88
C ILE A 61 -3.10 11.98 4.17
N LEU A 62 -3.57 12.77 5.14
CA LEU A 62 -2.95 14.04 5.50
C LEU A 62 -1.50 13.85 5.98
N VAL A 63 -1.24 12.83 6.79
CA VAL A 63 0.12 12.55 7.27
C VAL A 63 1.03 12.10 6.13
N ILE A 64 0.55 11.25 5.20
CA ILE A 64 1.31 10.85 4.01
C ILE A 64 1.68 12.08 3.18
N ILE A 65 0.72 12.96 2.90
CA ILE A 65 0.96 14.20 2.15
C ILE A 65 2.03 15.04 2.85
N PHE A 66 1.94 15.19 4.18
CA PHE A 66 2.93 15.92 4.96
C PHE A 66 4.32 15.31 4.89
N VAL A 67 4.45 13.99 5.08
CA VAL A 67 5.72 13.25 5.04
C VAL A 67 6.40 13.42 3.67
N PHE A 68 5.67 13.16 2.58
CA PHE A 68 6.24 13.30 1.24
C PHE A 68 6.54 14.75 0.89
N SER A 69 5.66 15.70 1.24
CA SER A 69 5.91 17.13 1.00
C SER A 69 7.19 17.61 1.69
N TYR A 70 7.44 17.15 2.92
CA TYR A 70 8.66 17.47 3.65
C TYR A 70 9.92 16.97 2.92
N TYR A 71 9.94 15.71 2.48
CA TYR A 71 11.08 15.14 1.78
C TYR A 71 11.27 15.67 0.36
N ILE A 72 10.18 15.94 -0.36
CA ILE A 72 10.20 16.60 -1.68
C ILE A 72 10.80 18.00 -1.56
N ARG A 73 10.41 18.79 -0.56
CA ARG A 73 10.98 20.13 -0.34
C ARG A 73 12.48 20.07 -0.07
N GLN A 74 12.93 19.12 0.75
CA GLN A 74 14.36 18.93 0.99
C GLN A 74 15.12 18.55 -0.29
N MET A 75 14.59 17.61 -1.07
CA MET A 75 15.24 17.19 -2.30
C MET A 75 15.26 18.32 -3.35
N ARG A 76 14.15 19.06 -3.50
CA ARG A 76 14.07 20.23 -4.39
C ARG A 76 15.11 21.28 -4.05
N HIS A 77 15.32 21.55 -2.76
CA HIS A 77 16.35 22.49 -2.32
C HIS A 77 17.76 22.00 -2.70
N ILE A 78 18.05 20.71 -2.55
CA ILE A 78 19.34 20.13 -2.94
C ILE A 78 19.55 20.23 -4.46
N VAL A 79 18.55 19.85 -5.25
CA VAL A 79 18.62 19.91 -6.73
C VAL A 79 18.87 21.34 -7.21
N ARG A 80 18.18 22.34 -6.64
CA ARG A 80 18.36 23.76 -7.02
C ARG A 80 19.73 24.35 -6.71
N LEU A 81 20.46 23.78 -5.75
CA LEU A 81 21.78 24.26 -5.36
C LEU A 81 22.91 23.65 -6.21
N MET A 82 22.62 22.62 -7.02
CA MET A 82 23.61 22.05 -7.93
C MET A 82 23.59 22.83 -9.26
N LYS A 83 24.76 23.27 -9.72
CA LYS A 83 24.92 23.71 -11.11
C LYS A 83 24.94 22.47 -12.02
N ASP A 84 24.46 22.61 -13.26
CA ASP A 84 24.36 21.48 -14.19
C ASP A 84 25.72 20.81 -14.45
N ASP A 85 26.80 21.59 -14.57
CA ASP A 85 28.18 21.11 -14.73
C ASP A 85 28.66 20.27 -13.54
N ASP A 86 28.30 20.66 -12.31
CA ASP A 86 28.67 19.92 -11.08
C ASP A 86 27.91 18.57 -10.98
N SER A 87 26.76 18.44 -11.65
CA SER A 87 25.91 17.26 -11.56
C SER A 87 26.52 16.04 -12.27
N ASP A 88 27.16 16.27 -13.42
CA ASP A 88 27.78 15.22 -14.22
C ASP A 88 29.13 14.80 -13.63
N GLU A 89 29.94 15.75 -13.15
CA GLU A 89 31.16 15.44 -12.39
C GLU A 89 30.85 14.63 -11.13
N MET A 90 29.76 14.97 -10.42
CA MET A 90 29.32 14.20 -9.26
C MET A 90 28.89 12.77 -9.63
N ALA A 91 28.19 12.58 -10.75
CA ALA A 91 27.80 11.25 -11.21
C ALA A 91 29.03 10.39 -11.56
N ILE A 92 30.05 11.00 -12.17
CA ILE A 92 31.33 10.35 -12.47
C ILE A 92 32.06 9.94 -11.18
N LEU A 93 32.11 10.83 -10.18
CA LEU A 93 32.70 10.53 -8.87
C LEU A 93 31.94 9.40 -8.16
N GLN A 94 30.60 9.40 -8.20
CA GLN A 94 29.80 8.33 -7.59
C GLN A 94 30.08 6.97 -8.22
N ARG A 95 30.18 6.88 -9.55
CA ARG A 95 30.56 5.64 -10.25
C ARG A 95 31.94 5.13 -9.84
N LYS A 96 32.86 6.02 -9.47
CA LYS A 96 34.21 5.64 -9.04
C LYS A 96 34.24 4.97 -7.65
N TYR A 97 33.25 5.24 -6.80
CA TYR A 97 33.21 4.74 -5.40
C TYR A 97 32.03 3.78 -5.12
N ILE A 98 31.07 3.67 -6.02
CA ILE A 98 29.94 2.73 -5.94
C ILE A 98 30.20 1.62 -6.97
N PRO A 99 30.12 0.33 -6.59
CA PRO A 99 30.35 -0.78 -7.51
C PRO A 99 29.53 -0.65 -8.81
N ASP A 100 30.12 -1.02 -9.94
CA ASP A 100 29.53 -0.87 -11.29
C ASP A 100 28.13 -1.52 -11.46
N ASP A 101 27.75 -2.42 -10.55
CA ASP A 101 26.45 -3.11 -10.54
C ASP A 101 25.28 -2.27 -9.95
N ILE A 102 25.56 -1.15 -9.26
CA ILE A 102 24.54 -0.34 -8.58
C ILE A 102 24.35 1.00 -9.30
N SER A 103 23.16 1.23 -9.87
CA SER A 103 22.84 2.48 -10.57
C SER A 103 22.99 3.69 -9.64
N THR A 104 23.91 4.58 -9.97
CA THR A 104 24.08 5.88 -9.31
C THR A 104 23.00 6.83 -9.81
N LEU A 105 21.86 6.89 -9.11
CA LEU A 105 20.77 7.79 -9.49
C LEU A 105 21.13 9.25 -9.25
N LYS A 106 20.83 10.10 -10.24
CA LYS A 106 20.89 11.56 -10.11
C LYS A 106 19.84 12.03 -9.08
N ALA A 107 20.11 13.14 -8.39
CA ALA A 107 19.18 13.73 -7.42
C ALA A 107 17.79 14.02 -8.03
N GLU A 108 17.75 14.41 -9.31
CA GLU A 108 16.51 14.61 -10.06
C GLU A 108 15.67 13.33 -10.17
N ALA A 109 16.30 12.18 -10.38
CA ALA A 109 15.58 10.91 -10.46
C ALA A 109 14.99 10.50 -9.10
N ILE A 110 15.69 10.79 -7.99
CA ILE A 110 15.15 10.57 -6.64
C ILE A 110 13.98 11.53 -6.37
N TYR A 111 14.08 12.78 -6.83
CA TYR A 111 12.99 13.76 -6.76
C TYR A 111 11.74 13.26 -7.51
N GLN A 112 11.89 12.79 -8.75
CA GLN A 112 10.80 12.23 -9.54
C GLN A 112 10.18 10.98 -8.86
N LEU A 113 11.02 10.08 -8.34
CA LEU A 113 10.53 8.91 -7.60
C LEU A 113 9.74 9.31 -6.34
N LEU A 114 10.16 10.34 -5.61
CA LEU A 114 9.41 10.87 -4.47
C LEU A 114 8.02 11.37 -4.89
N GLU A 115 7.89 12.10 -6.00
CA GLU A 115 6.60 12.59 -6.50
C GLU A 115 5.69 11.44 -6.96
N ILE A 116 6.25 10.44 -7.63
CA ILE A 116 5.53 9.24 -8.07
C ILE A 116 4.99 8.48 -6.84
N TRP A 117 5.85 8.21 -5.86
CA TRP A 117 5.43 7.49 -4.65
C TRP A 117 4.44 8.28 -3.81
N ALA A 118 4.59 9.61 -3.68
CA ALA A 118 3.60 10.45 -3.02
C ALA A 118 2.22 10.30 -3.67
N SER A 119 2.18 10.37 -5.01
CA SER A 119 0.95 10.23 -5.78
C SER A 119 0.31 8.85 -5.61
N ILE A 120 1.11 7.78 -5.64
CA ILE A 120 0.66 6.40 -5.46
C ILE A 120 0.09 6.18 -4.06
N PHE A 121 0.80 6.59 -3.01
CA PHE A 121 0.32 6.39 -1.64
C PHE A 121 -0.98 7.14 -1.37
N VAL A 122 -1.09 8.39 -1.83
CA VAL A 122 -2.33 9.17 -1.70
C VAL A 122 -3.46 8.52 -2.50
N PHE A 123 -3.19 8.11 -3.75
CA PHE A 123 -4.17 7.43 -4.59
C PHE A 123 -4.67 6.14 -3.95
N VAL A 124 -3.78 5.28 -3.43
CA VAL A 124 -4.15 4.04 -2.73
C VAL A 124 -5.08 4.32 -1.56
N GLN A 125 -4.78 5.34 -0.75
CA GLN A 125 -5.64 5.69 0.38
C GLN A 125 -6.99 6.28 -0.02
N ILE A 126 -7.04 7.09 -1.08
CA ILE A 126 -8.31 7.61 -1.63
C ILE A 126 -9.14 6.46 -2.20
N MET A 127 -8.54 5.58 -2.98
CA MET A 127 -9.22 4.41 -3.55
C MET A 127 -9.73 3.48 -2.45
N SER A 128 -8.97 3.31 -1.37
CA SER A 128 -9.40 2.56 -0.20
C SER A 128 -10.62 3.20 0.47
N LEU A 129 -10.64 4.53 0.62
CA LEU A 129 -11.78 5.28 1.16
C LEU A 129 -13.04 5.14 0.30
N VAL A 130 -12.91 5.36 -1.01
CA VAL A 130 -14.01 5.19 -1.98
C VAL A 130 -14.52 3.75 -1.95
N SER A 131 -13.61 2.78 -2.01
CA SER A 131 -13.99 1.36 -1.99
C SER A 131 -14.65 0.97 -0.67
N ASN A 132 -14.21 1.48 0.48
CA ASN A 132 -14.87 1.24 1.77
C ASN A 132 -16.31 1.78 1.78
N TYR A 133 -16.53 2.96 1.22
CA TYR A 133 -17.85 3.57 1.12
C TYR A 133 -18.78 2.79 0.19
N GLU A 134 -18.34 2.48 -1.02
CA GLU A 134 -19.10 1.69 -1.99
C GLU A 134 -19.37 0.28 -1.48
N TYR A 135 -18.38 -0.34 -0.83
CA TYR A 135 -18.53 -1.65 -0.21
C TYR A 135 -19.61 -1.60 0.88
N ARG A 136 -19.63 -0.56 1.72
CA ARG A 136 -20.71 -0.36 2.70
C ARG A 136 -22.08 -0.21 2.06
N SER A 137 -22.17 0.59 1.00
CA SER A 137 -23.41 0.77 0.24
C SER A 137 -23.91 -0.54 -0.35
N LEU A 138 -23.02 -1.32 -0.97
CA LEU A 138 -23.29 -2.64 -1.52
C LEU A 138 -23.86 -3.57 -0.44
N ILE A 139 -23.19 -3.69 0.70
CA ILE A 139 -23.59 -4.62 1.76
C ILE A 139 -24.91 -4.21 2.41
N ARG A 140 -25.15 -2.90 2.60
CA ARG A 140 -26.44 -2.41 3.09
C ARG A 140 -27.59 -2.74 2.13
N ARG A 141 -27.37 -2.62 0.82
CA ARG A 141 -28.38 -2.98 -0.20
C ARG A 141 -28.58 -4.49 -0.26
N LEU A 142 -27.49 -5.25 -0.20
CA LEU A 142 -27.54 -6.70 -0.22
C LEU A 142 -28.32 -7.25 0.98
N SER A 143 -28.10 -6.69 2.19
CA SER A 143 -28.83 -7.11 3.40
C SER A 143 -30.31 -6.75 3.38
N GLN A 144 -30.71 -5.78 2.55
CA GLN A 144 -32.12 -5.43 2.32
C GLN A 144 -32.79 -6.37 1.30
N LEU A 145 -32.03 -6.87 0.33
CA LEU A 145 -32.51 -7.79 -0.71
C LEU A 145 -32.52 -9.24 -0.25
N ILE A 146 -31.54 -9.63 0.58
CA ILE A 146 -31.35 -10.97 1.11
C ILE A 146 -31.31 -10.86 2.65
N PRO A 147 -32.46 -10.98 3.33
CA PRO A 147 -32.52 -10.92 4.79
C PRO A 147 -31.73 -12.07 5.41
N LEU A 148 -30.92 -11.78 6.43
CA LEU A 148 -30.05 -12.75 7.11
C LEU A 148 -30.78 -13.62 8.17
N ASP A 149 -32.10 -13.76 8.03
CA ASP A 149 -32.99 -14.42 9.00
C ASP A 149 -33.02 -15.95 8.85
N THR A 150 -32.67 -16.46 7.66
CA THR A 150 -32.56 -17.89 7.37
C THR A 150 -31.13 -18.29 7.03
N TYR A 151 -30.78 -19.55 7.30
CA TYR A 151 -29.45 -20.10 6.98
C TYR A 151 -29.14 -20.03 5.47
N GLU A 152 -30.11 -20.38 4.61
CA GLU A 152 -29.94 -20.36 3.15
C GLU A 152 -29.68 -18.94 2.61
N ASN A 153 -30.43 -17.96 3.12
CA ASN A 153 -30.18 -16.56 2.79
C ASN A 153 -28.82 -16.09 3.30
N ALA A 154 -28.41 -16.51 4.51
CA ALA A 154 -27.12 -16.15 5.06
C ALA A 154 -25.97 -16.71 4.22
N VAL A 155 -26.03 -17.99 3.81
CA VAL A 155 -25.04 -18.61 2.90
C VAL A 155 -24.96 -17.84 1.58
N THR A 156 -26.12 -17.59 0.95
CA THR A 156 -26.19 -16.85 -0.33
C THR A 156 -25.61 -15.43 -0.20
N PHE A 157 -25.96 -14.73 0.88
CA PHE A 157 -25.43 -13.40 1.17
C PHE A 157 -23.91 -13.45 1.33
N TYR A 158 -23.39 -14.41 2.11
CA TYR A 158 -21.97 -14.54 2.34
C TYR A 158 -21.24 -14.83 1.04
N ASP A 159 -21.74 -15.72 0.17
CA ASP A 159 -21.11 -16.02 -1.12
C ASP A 159 -21.01 -14.79 -2.04
N ILE A 160 -22.05 -13.96 -2.10
CA ILE A 160 -22.05 -12.71 -2.89
C ILE A 160 -21.12 -11.66 -2.26
N TYR A 161 -21.21 -11.46 -0.94
CA TYR A 161 -20.32 -10.58 -0.17
C TYR A 161 -18.85 -10.96 -0.43
N ASN A 162 -18.57 -12.25 -0.39
CA ASN A 162 -17.25 -12.83 -0.49
C ASN A 162 -16.65 -12.74 -1.89
N SER A 163 -17.42 -13.08 -2.92
CA SER A 163 -17.00 -13.00 -4.32
C SER A 163 -16.71 -11.56 -4.78
N THR A 164 -17.38 -10.57 -4.19
CA THR A 164 -17.14 -9.15 -4.49
C THR A 164 -15.98 -8.53 -3.71
N HIS A 165 -15.56 -9.15 -2.60
CA HIS A 165 -14.52 -8.61 -1.72
C HIS A 165 -13.16 -8.44 -2.40
N GLY A 166 -12.82 -9.32 -3.34
CA GLY A 166 -11.54 -9.27 -4.06
C GLY A 166 -11.37 -8.04 -4.95
N PHE A 167 -12.46 -7.51 -5.51
CA PHE A 167 -12.42 -6.38 -6.46
C PHE A 167 -11.93 -5.09 -5.82
N LYS A 168 -12.19 -4.93 -4.51
CA LYS A 168 -11.71 -3.80 -3.71
C LYS A 168 -10.21 -3.60 -3.86
N TYR A 169 -9.43 -4.68 -3.95
CA TYR A 169 -7.98 -4.63 -3.82
C TYR A 169 -7.23 -4.44 -5.14
N ILE A 170 -7.86 -4.71 -6.29
CA ILE A 170 -7.16 -4.69 -7.59
C ILE A 170 -6.52 -3.33 -7.87
N GLY A 171 -7.29 -2.25 -7.77
CA GLY A 171 -6.79 -0.90 -8.12
C GLY A 171 -5.65 -0.44 -7.21
N MET A 172 -5.76 -0.72 -5.91
CA MET A 172 -4.74 -0.36 -4.93
C MET A 172 -3.49 -1.22 -5.09
N PHE A 173 -3.65 -2.52 -5.30
CA PHE A 173 -2.55 -3.45 -5.57
C PHE A 173 -1.79 -3.04 -6.83
N ALA A 174 -2.50 -2.78 -7.93
CA ALA A 174 -1.91 -2.35 -9.19
C ALA A 174 -1.08 -1.07 -9.03
N ALA A 175 -1.58 -0.07 -8.30
CA ALA A 175 -0.85 1.16 -8.03
C ALA A 175 0.47 0.91 -7.27
N LEU A 176 0.46 0.06 -6.24
CA LEU A 176 1.68 -0.30 -5.50
C LEU A 176 2.69 -1.05 -6.38
N ILE A 177 2.21 -2.04 -7.14
CA ILE A 177 3.03 -2.82 -8.08
C ILE A 177 3.67 -1.92 -9.14
N ILE A 178 2.91 -0.97 -9.71
CA ILE A 178 3.44 0.02 -10.65
C ILE A 178 4.54 0.87 -9.99
N GLY A 179 4.34 1.31 -8.74
CA GLY A 179 5.35 2.06 -7.99
C GLY A 179 6.67 1.29 -7.83
N ILE A 180 6.59 0.02 -7.42
CA ILE A 180 7.75 -0.86 -7.28
C ILE A 180 8.41 -1.08 -8.66
N PHE A 181 7.61 -1.35 -9.70
CA PHE A 181 8.11 -1.60 -11.05
C PHE A 181 8.83 -0.38 -11.64
N VAL A 182 8.22 0.81 -11.54
CA VAL A 182 8.82 2.07 -12.00
C VAL A 182 10.13 2.31 -11.25
N THR A 183 10.15 2.10 -9.94
CA THR A 183 11.38 2.20 -9.15
C THR A 183 12.44 1.22 -9.65
N ALA A 184 12.08 -0.03 -9.94
CA ALA A 184 12.98 -1.04 -10.49
C ALA A 184 13.52 -0.67 -11.87
N VAL A 185 12.71 -0.01 -12.72
CA VAL A 185 13.15 0.50 -14.03
C VAL A 185 14.17 1.62 -13.86
N PHE A 186 13.90 2.61 -13.00
CA PHE A 186 14.82 3.71 -12.71
C PHE A 186 16.16 3.21 -12.16
N LEU A 187 16.12 2.21 -11.27
CA LEU A 187 17.31 1.60 -10.66
C LEU A 187 18.04 0.62 -11.60
N LYS A 188 17.42 0.26 -12.74
CA LYS A 188 17.85 -0.85 -13.62
C LYS A 188 17.97 -2.19 -12.88
N ASP A 189 17.19 -2.36 -11.82
CA ASP A 189 17.23 -3.51 -10.92
C ASP A 189 16.45 -4.70 -11.50
N ARG A 190 17.14 -5.82 -11.79
CA ARG A 190 16.49 -7.04 -12.30
C ARG A 190 15.75 -7.79 -11.21
N PHE A 191 16.27 -7.80 -9.98
CA PHE A 191 15.66 -8.51 -8.87
C PHE A 191 14.29 -7.93 -8.54
N LEU A 192 14.18 -6.60 -8.41
CA LEU A 192 12.90 -5.95 -8.16
C LEU A 192 11.89 -6.18 -9.29
N LYS A 193 12.33 -6.20 -10.56
CA LYS A 193 11.45 -6.52 -11.71
C LYS A 193 10.88 -7.93 -11.59
N ILE A 194 11.73 -8.93 -11.30
CA ILE A 194 11.31 -10.32 -11.13
C ILE A 194 10.34 -10.45 -9.97
N VAL A 195 10.67 -9.88 -8.80
CA VAL A 195 9.79 -9.91 -7.62
C VAL A 195 8.42 -9.30 -7.94
N THR A 196 8.40 -8.16 -8.62
CA THR A 196 7.15 -7.46 -8.97
C THR A 196 6.28 -8.29 -9.91
N VAL A 197 6.87 -8.92 -10.93
CA VAL A 197 6.16 -9.82 -11.84
C VAL A 197 5.65 -11.06 -11.11
N SER A 198 6.47 -11.68 -10.26
CA SER A 198 6.09 -12.86 -9.49
C SER A 198 4.94 -12.57 -8.52
N VAL A 199 5.00 -11.46 -7.77
CA VAL A 199 3.93 -11.06 -6.85
C VAL A 199 2.64 -10.76 -7.62
N THR A 200 2.74 -10.13 -8.79
CA THR A 200 1.59 -9.91 -9.67
C THR A 200 0.99 -11.23 -10.15
N GLY A 201 1.81 -12.18 -10.57
CA GLY A 201 1.36 -13.52 -10.97
C GLY A 201 0.64 -14.26 -9.84
N VAL A 202 1.20 -14.24 -8.63
CA VAL A 202 0.57 -14.83 -7.44
C VAL A 202 -0.76 -14.15 -7.13
N PHE A 203 -0.83 -12.82 -7.19
CA PHE A 203 -2.09 -12.10 -7.00
C PHE A 203 -3.14 -12.45 -8.06
N MET A 204 -2.74 -12.57 -9.33
CA MET A 204 -3.64 -12.96 -10.42
C MET A 204 -4.17 -14.38 -10.24
N LEU A 205 -3.32 -15.33 -9.84
CA LEU A 205 -3.75 -16.69 -9.51
C LEU A 205 -4.69 -16.71 -8.31
N ALA A 206 -4.40 -15.91 -7.28
CA ALA A 206 -5.29 -15.74 -6.13
C ALA A 206 -6.65 -15.16 -6.52
N PHE A 207 -6.65 -14.18 -7.44
CA PHE A 207 -7.87 -13.53 -7.91
C PHE A 207 -8.72 -14.41 -8.83
N THR A 208 -8.09 -15.18 -9.71
CA THR A 208 -8.78 -15.94 -10.76
C THR A 208 -9.11 -17.38 -10.36
N ILE A 209 -8.24 -18.04 -9.59
CA ILE A 209 -8.34 -19.47 -9.29
C ILE A 209 -8.69 -19.70 -7.82
N PHE A 210 -7.92 -19.13 -6.90
CA PHE A 210 -8.06 -19.47 -5.47
C PHE A 210 -9.16 -18.70 -4.75
N GLN A 211 -9.67 -17.61 -5.34
CA GLN A 211 -10.72 -16.68 -4.89
C GLN A 211 -10.93 -16.64 -3.37
N MET A 212 -11.58 -17.67 -2.82
CA MET A 212 -11.84 -17.83 -1.41
C MET A 212 -11.75 -19.26 -0.92
N ILE A 213 -11.27 -19.42 0.33
CA ILE A 213 -11.44 -20.65 1.10
C ILE A 213 -12.25 -20.30 2.36
N THR A 214 -13.39 -20.94 2.54
CA THR A 214 -14.22 -20.81 3.74
C THR A 214 -13.96 -21.99 4.66
N PHE A 215 -13.62 -21.69 5.92
CA PHE A 215 -13.48 -22.65 7.00
C PHE A 215 -14.72 -22.59 7.87
N GLU A 216 -15.48 -23.67 7.90
CA GLU A 216 -16.59 -23.84 8.82
C GLU A 216 -16.05 -24.39 10.14
N THR A 217 -16.15 -23.61 11.21
CA THR A 217 -15.97 -24.09 12.57
C THR A 217 -17.31 -24.15 13.27
N ASN A 218 -17.47 -25.01 14.29
CA ASN A 218 -18.72 -25.16 15.04
C ASN A 218 -19.26 -23.86 15.67
N PHE A 219 -18.45 -22.80 15.74
CA PHE A 219 -18.79 -21.52 16.37
C PHE A 219 -18.80 -20.33 15.40
N LYS A 220 -18.14 -20.45 14.23
CA LYS A 220 -18.00 -19.34 13.28
C LYS A 220 -17.60 -19.82 11.88
N ILE A 221 -18.14 -19.17 10.86
CA ILE A 221 -17.68 -19.29 9.48
C ILE A 221 -16.56 -18.27 9.27
N ILE A 222 -15.35 -18.74 8.93
CA ILE A 222 -14.19 -17.89 8.62
C ILE A 222 -13.92 -17.99 7.12
N SER A 223 -14.20 -16.93 6.38
CA SER A 223 -13.90 -16.84 4.96
C SER A 223 -12.59 -16.09 4.74
N ILE A 224 -11.61 -16.76 4.10
CA ILE A 224 -10.31 -16.16 3.78
C ILE A 224 -10.29 -15.74 2.32
N VAL A 225 -10.13 -14.43 2.08
CA VAL A 225 -9.97 -13.86 0.75
C VAL A 225 -8.47 -13.69 0.45
N TRP A 226 -7.90 -14.56 -0.38
CA TRP A 226 -6.46 -14.57 -0.64
C TRP A 226 -5.93 -13.26 -1.20
N THR A 227 -6.71 -12.60 -2.05
CA THR A 227 -6.35 -11.29 -2.63
C THR A 227 -6.22 -10.20 -1.56
N SER A 228 -7.05 -10.26 -0.52
CA SER A 228 -6.95 -9.37 0.66
C SER A 228 -5.66 -9.61 1.44
N ILE A 229 -5.32 -10.89 1.71
CA ILE A 229 -4.08 -11.25 2.40
C ILE A 229 -2.86 -10.76 1.62
N ILE A 230 -2.81 -11.04 0.31
CA ILE A 230 -1.67 -10.64 -0.53
C ILE A 230 -1.57 -9.12 -0.60
N TYR A 231 -2.68 -8.42 -0.79
CA TYR A 231 -2.70 -6.96 -0.81
C TYR A 231 -2.19 -6.37 0.52
N HIS A 232 -2.77 -6.76 1.66
CA HIS A 232 -2.37 -6.21 2.95
C HIS A 232 -0.95 -6.63 3.33
N GLY A 233 -0.53 -7.84 2.96
CA GLY A 233 0.86 -8.28 3.10
C GLY A 233 1.83 -7.41 2.31
N LEU A 234 1.49 -7.07 1.06
CA LEU A 234 2.28 -6.16 0.23
C LEU A 234 2.29 -4.73 0.80
N GLU A 235 1.13 -4.18 1.14
CA GLU A 235 0.96 -2.81 1.66
C GLU A 235 1.73 -2.59 2.97
N THR A 236 1.78 -3.61 3.83
CA THR A 236 2.44 -3.51 5.15
C THR A 236 3.87 -4.02 5.08
N ILE A 237 4.05 -5.33 5.18
CA ILE A 237 5.34 -6.01 5.25
C ILE A 237 6.13 -5.79 3.96
N GLY A 238 5.47 -5.89 2.80
CA GLY A 238 6.10 -5.72 1.49
C GLY A 238 6.73 -4.34 1.31
N LEU A 239 5.99 -3.25 1.60
CA LEU A 239 6.51 -1.88 1.49
C LEU A 239 7.61 -1.58 2.52
N ILE A 240 7.52 -2.13 3.73
CA ILE A 240 8.58 -2.04 4.73
C ILE A 240 9.85 -2.74 4.24
N LEU A 241 9.74 -3.99 3.77
CA LEU A 241 10.87 -4.75 3.22
C LEU A 241 11.46 -4.07 1.99
N PHE A 242 10.61 -3.51 1.13
CA PHE A 242 11.00 -2.74 -0.03
C PHE A 242 11.80 -1.48 0.37
N ALA A 243 11.32 -0.71 1.35
CA ALA A 243 12.07 0.45 1.86
C ALA A 243 13.42 0.06 2.49
N ILE A 244 13.46 -1.04 3.25
CA ILE A 244 14.70 -1.59 3.80
C ILE A 244 15.65 -2.02 2.68
N TYR A 245 15.13 -2.71 1.66
CA TYR A 245 15.90 -3.12 0.49
C TYR A 245 16.52 -1.91 -0.23
N LEU A 246 15.73 -0.85 -0.47
CA LEU A 246 16.21 0.38 -1.07
C LEU A 246 17.31 1.04 -0.25
N SER A 247 17.12 1.19 1.06
CA SER A 247 18.11 1.84 1.93
C SER A 247 19.42 1.05 2.05
N LYS A 248 19.37 -0.29 2.00
CA LYS A 248 20.57 -1.14 2.06
C LYS A 248 21.35 -1.17 0.74
N ASN A 249 20.65 -1.33 -0.39
CA ASN A 249 21.30 -1.53 -1.69
C ASN A 249 21.59 -0.22 -2.43
N TYR A 250 20.80 0.84 -2.18
CA TYR A 250 20.93 2.12 -2.87
C TYR A 250 21.22 3.23 -1.86
N LYS A 251 22.50 3.47 -1.60
CA LYS A 251 22.95 4.53 -0.68
C LYS A 251 22.55 5.90 -1.23
N GLY A 252 21.93 6.74 -0.40
CA GLY A 252 21.45 8.05 -0.84
C GLY A 252 19.99 8.09 -1.29
N LEU A 253 19.35 6.92 -1.46
CA LEU A 253 17.95 6.80 -1.89
C LEU A 253 16.96 7.06 -0.76
#